data_AF-A0A6G6WWG5-F1
#
_entry.id   AF-A0A6G6WWG5-F1
#
_cell.length_a   1.000
_cell.length_b   1.000
_cell.length_c   1.000
_cell.angle_alpha   90.00
_cell.angle_beta   90.00
_cell.angle_gamma   90.00
#
_symmetry.space_group_name_H-M   'P 1'
#
loop_
_entity.id
_entity.type
_entity.pdbx_description
1 polymer ?
#
loop_
_entity_poly.entity_id
_entity_poly.type
_entity_poly.pdbx_seq_one_letter_code
_entity_poly.pdbx_strand_id
1 'polypeptide(L)'
;MRDGELMQVAYLVRDIEVAMRRHWDHCGIGPWHVYRFSAPEVRDYLYRGKPATHEVLIAVTKSPGIQHELIQPVSGYSIYDEFLESRGEGLHHTKLYYADCAKAVADYARRGYPVIQSGKFDADEHYYLDTEKDFGYIIELGNGGRIRETEWRYPSAG
;
A
#
# COMPACT_ATOMS: atom_id res chain seq x y z
N MET A 1 2.75 -3.93 17.50
CA MET A 1 2.14 -5.05 16.76
C MET A 1 3.05 -6.27 16.90
N ARG A 2 2.53 -7.47 16.71
CA ARG A 2 3.32 -8.71 16.68
C ARG A 2 3.57 -9.13 15.23
N ASP A 3 4.65 -9.85 14.97
CA ASP A 3 4.94 -10.38 13.65
C ASP A 3 3.76 -11.21 13.09
N GLY A 4 3.39 -10.95 11.84
CA GLY A 4 2.25 -11.57 11.16
C GLY A 4 0.88 -10.98 11.50
N GLU A 5 0.80 -9.94 12.33
CA GLU A 5 -0.46 -9.26 12.65
C GLU A 5 -0.97 -8.47 11.44
N LEU A 6 -2.23 -8.67 11.05
CA LEU A 6 -2.87 -7.88 10.00
C LEU A 6 -2.97 -6.41 10.45
N MET A 7 -2.41 -5.50 9.67
CA MET A 7 -2.33 -4.08 10.02
C MET A 7 -2.97 -3.13 8.99
N GLN A 8 -3.20 -3.58 7.76
CA GLN A 8 -3.77 -2.74 6.70
C GLN A 8 -4.60 -3.56 5.72
N VAL A 9 -5.64 -2.93 5.17
CA VAL A 9 -6.37 -3.40 3.99
C VAL A 9 -6.41 -2.28 2.97
N ALA A 10 -6.01 -2.57 1.74
CA ALA A 10 -5.82 -1.57 0.71
C ALA A 10 -6.68 -1.83 -0.53
N TYR A 11 -7.19 -0.73 -1.09
CA TYR A 11 -8.04 -0.74 -2.26
C TYR A 11 -7.43 0.10 -3.37
N LEU A 12 -7.46 -0.43 -4.59
CA LEU A 12 -7.07 0.29 -5.79
C LEU A 12 -8.28 1.04 -6.34
N VAL A 13 -8.08 2.33 -6.61
CA VAL A 13 -9.10 3.25 -7.12
C VAL A 13 -8.54 4.06 -8.28
N ARG A 14 -9.41 4.48 -9.21
CA ARG A 14 -9.04 5.34 -10.34
C ARG A 14 -9.04 6.81 -9.97
N ASP A 15 -9.88 7.20 -9.01
CA ASP A 15 -9.99 8.57 -8.51
C ASP A 15 -10.09 8.56 -6.97
N ILE A 16 -9.00 8.94 -6.33
CA ILE A 16 -8.83 8.93 -4.89
C ILE A 16 -9.69 10.00 -4.21
N GLU A 17 -9.96 11.13 -4.87
CA GLU A 17 -10.81 12.18 -4.32
C GLU A 17 -12.27 11.72 -4.26
N VAL A 18 -12.75 11.09 -5.33
CA VAL A 18 -14.09 10.49 -5.37
C VAL A 18 -14.19 9.35 -4.35
N ALA A 19 -13.15 8.51 -4.25
CA ALA A 19 -13.14 7.37 -3.33
C ALA A 19 -13.15 7.81 -1.86
N MET A 20 -12.28 8.75 -1.46
CA MET A 20 -12.24 9.30 -0.09
C MET A 20 -13.58 9.93 0.29
N ARG A 21 -14.16 10.73 -0.61
CA ARG A 21 -15.48 11.35 -0.42
C ARG A 21 -16.60 10.34 -0.21
N ARG A 22 -16.69 9.32 -1.05
CA ARG A 22 -17.69 8.25 -0.89
C ARG A 22 -17.55 7.52 0.45
N HIS A 23 -16.32 7.19 0.84
CA HIS A 23 -16.06 6.52 2.12
C HIS A 23 -16.45 7.41 3.31
N TRP A 24 -16.15 8.70 3.24
CA TRP A 24 -16.52 9.67 4.26
C TRP A 24 -18.04 9.87 4.34
N ASP A 25 -18.67 10.26 3.23
CA ASP A 25 -20.07 10.67 3.18
C ASP A 25 -21.04 9.51 3.44
N HIS A 26 -20.69 8.28 3.03
CA HIS A 26 -21.61 7.14 3.11
C HIS A 26 -21.27 6.15 4.21
N CYS A 27 -19.99 6.05 4.61
CA CYS A 27 -19.54 5.07 5.59
C CYS A 27 -18.95 5.70 6.85
N GLY A 28 -18.72 7.01 6.89
CA GLY A 28 -18.03 7.67 7.99
C GLY A 28 -16.57 7.26 8.14
N ILE A 29 -15.95 6.74 7.08
CA ILE A 29 -14.55 6.29 7.10
C ILE A 29 -13.65 7.47 6.71
N GLY A 30 -12.76 7.85 7.63
CA GLY A 30 -11.87 9.00 7.54
C GLY A 30 -11.62 9.59 8.94
N PRO A 31 -11.03 10.80 9.05
CA PRO A 31 -10.47 11.61 7.97
C PRO A 31 -9.25 10.92 7.34
N TRP A 32 -8.95 11.29 6.11
CA TRP A 32 -7.89 10.73 5.28
C TRP A 32 -6.66 11.62 5.28
N HIS A 33 -5.50 10.99 5.38
CA HIS A 33 -4.19 11.61 5.18
C HIS A 33 -3.65 11.14 3.84
N VAL A 34 -3.34 12.06 2.92
CA VAL A 34 -3.00 11.70 1.54
C VAL A 34 -1.54 11.96 1.23
N TYR A 35 -0.85 10.97 0.72
CA TYR A 35 0.57 11.01 0.40
C TYR A 35 0.78 10.83 -1.09
N ARG A 36 1.84 11.45 -1.62
CA ARG A 36 2.36 11.13 -2.94
C ARG A 36 3.63 10.34 -2.76
N PHE A 37 3.66 9.13 -3.33
CA PHE A 37 4.84 8.28 -3.33
C PHE A 37 5.40 8.31 -4.75
N SER A 38 6.62 8.78 -4.90
CA SER A 38 7.35 8.80 -6.17
C SER A 38 8.86 8.70 -5.95
N ALA A 39 9.59 8.33 -7.01
CA ALA A 39 11.05 8.47 -6.99
C ALA A 39 11.45 9.96 -7.02
N PRO A 40 12.54 10.37 -6.34
CA PRO A 40 13.49 9.55 -5.59
C PRO A 40 13.14 9.39 -4.09
N GLU A 41 12.01 9.91 -3.62
CA GLU A 41 11.65 9.88 -2.20
C GLU A 41 11.39 8.45 -1.69
N VAL A 42 10.77 7.62 -2.53
CA VAL A 42 10.67 6.18 -2.29
C VAL A 42 11.99 5.52 -2.66
N ARG A 43 12.72 5.05 -1.65
CA ARG A 43 14.00 4.34 -1.79
C ARG A 43 13.76 2.85 -2.01
N ASP A 44 14.76 2.16 -2.56
CA ASP A 44 14.69 0.72 -2.87
C ASP A 44 13.42 0.36 -3.68
N TYR A 45 13.03 1.27 -4.59
CA TYR A 45 11.78 1.16 -5.33
C TYR A 45 11.94 0.17 -6.48
N LEU A 46 11.26 -0.97 -6.37
CA LEU A 46 11.36 -2.05 -7.35
C LEU A 46 9.99 -2.48 -7.84
N TYR A 47 9.92 -2.83 -9.12
CA TYR A 47 8.77 -3.46 -9.77
C TYR A 47 9.28 -4.63 -10.62
N ARG A 48 8.78 -5.84 -10.35
CA ARG A 48 9.21 -7.10 -10.98
C ARG A 48 10.73 -7.24 -11.05
N GLY A 49 11.40 -6.93 -9.94
CA GLY A 49 12.86 -7.02 -9.77
C GLY A 49 13.68 -5.92 -10.47
N LYS A 50 13.05 -4.92 -11.09
CA LYS A 50 13.72 -3.81 -11.77
C LYS A 50 13.48 -2.48 -11.04
N PRO A 51 14.39 -1.50 -11.12
CA PRO A 51 14.16 -0.17 -10.57
C PRO A 51 12.85 0.42 -11.10
N ALA A 52 12.06 0.98 -10.21
CA ALA A 52 10.77 1.56 -10.51
C ALA A 52 10.77 3.08 -10.31
N THR A 53 9.91 3.75 -11.08
CA THR A 53 9.70 5.20 -10.98
C THR A 53 8.22 5.54 -10.99
N HIS A 54 7.36 4.57 -10.67
CA HIS A 54 5.93 4.82 -10.65
C HIS A 54 5.57 5.81 -9.54
N GLU A 55 4.53 6.57 -9.78
CA GLU A 55 3.97 7.55 -8.86
C GLU A 55 2.56 7.12 -8.50
N VAL A 56 2.26 7.18 -7.20
CA VAL A 56 0.94 6.87 -6.66
C VAL A 56 0.50 7.92 -5.65
N LEU A 57 -0.81 8.13 -5.58
CA LEU A 57 -1.46 8.78 -4.44
C LEU A 57 -1.94 7.70 -3.48
N ILE A 58 -1.70 7.91 -2.19
CA ILE A 58 -2.04 6.99 -1.11
C ILE A 58 -2.83 7.75 -0.07
N ALA A 59 -4.09 7.40 0.15
CA ALA A 59 -4.91 7.98 1.21
C ALA A 59 -5.10 6.95 2.32
N VAL A 60 -4.70 7.30 3.53
CA VAL A 60 -4.77 6.40 4.69
C VAL A 60 -5.61 6.98 5.80
N THR A 61 -6.34 6.12 6.49
CA THR A 61 -7.00 6.42 7.76
C THR A 61 -6.93 5.21 8.69
N LYS A 62 -7.04 5.44 9.99
CA LYS A 62 -6.93 4.37 11.00
C LYS A 62 -8.24 4.19 11.74
N SER A 63 -8.77 2.98 11.65
CA SER A 63 -9.76 2.44 12.57
C SER A 63 -9.02 1.75 13.73
N PRO A 64 -9.68 1.44 14.87
CA PRO A 64 -9.03 0.71 15.95
C PRO A 64 -8.40 -0.61 15.47
N GLY A 65 -7.06 -0.66 15.50
CA GLY A 65 -6.28 -1.85 15.14
C GLY A 65 -6.01 -2.08 13.65
N ILE A 66 -6.63 -1.33 12.72
CA ILE A 66 -6.44 -1.53 11.27
C ILE A 66 -6.36 -0.21 10.51
N GLN A 67 -5.46 -0.15 9.53
CA GLN A 67 -5.37 0.95 8.57
C GLN A 67 -6.20 0.63 7.31
N HIS A 68 -7.02 1.58 6.88
CA HIS A 68 -7.64 1.57 5.56
C HIS A 68 -6.78 2.39 4.63
N GLU A 69 -6.51 1.85 3.45
CA GLU A 69 -5.71 2.52 2.43
C GLU A 69 -6.44 2.54 1.09
N LEU A 70 -6.42 3.69 0.43
CA LEU A 70 -6.82 3.84 -0.97
C LEU A 70 -5.57 4.22 -1.77
N ILE A 71 -5.35 3.54 -2.89
CA ILE A 71 -4.22 3.78 -3.78
C ILE A 71 -4.75 4.17 -5.16
N GLN A 72 -4.22 5.26 -5.72
CA GLN A 72 -4.42 5.64 -7.10
C GLN A 72 -3.07 5.72 -7.82
N PRO A 73 -2.82 4.88 -8.84
CA PRO A 73 -1.70 5.07 -9.76
C PRO A 73 -1.83 6.36 -10.55
N VAL A 74 -0.74 7.11 -10.66
CA VAL A 74 -0.69 8.41 -11.36
C VAL A 74 0.14 8.31 -12.63
N SER A 75 1.35 7.75 -12.54
CA SER A 75 2.24 7.58 -13.69
C SER A 75 3.25 6.47 -13.45
N GLY A 76 3.83 5.93 -14.53
CA GLY A 76 4.75 4.79 -14.46
C GLY A 76 4.03 3.48 -14.13
N TYR A 77 4.45 2.39 -14.77
CA TYR A 77 3.76 1.11 -14.68
C TYR A 77 4.20 0.30 -13.45
N SER A 78 3.26 -0.36 -12.79
CA SER A 78 3.43 -1.08 -11.51
C SER A 78 2.42 -2.23 -11.37
N ILE A 79 2.49 -3.00 -10.27
CA ILE A 79 1.47 -4.04 -9.99
C ILE A 79 0.07 -3.44 -9.80
N TYR A 80 -0.02 -2.16 -9.46
CA TYR A 80 -1.29 -1.48 -9.27
C TYR A 80 -2.02 -1.27 -10.61
N ASP A 81 -1.26 -0.96 -11.66
CA ASP A 81 -1.79 -0.82 -13.03
C ASP A 81 -2.25 -2.19 -13.55
N GLU A 82 -1.44 -3.24 -13.36
CA GLU A 82 -1.81 -4.62 -13.71
C GLU A 82 -3.14 -5.05 -13.05
N PHE A 83 -3.34 -4.69 -11.78
CA PHE A 83 -4.58 -4.98 -11.07
C PHE A 83 -5.77 -4.21 -11.66
N LEU A 84 -5.62 -2.90 -11.88
CA LEU A 84 -6.70 -2.07 -12.44
C LEU A 84 -7.09 -2.45 -13.88
N GLU A 85 -6.14 -2.96 -14.67
CA GLU A 85 -6.37 -3.44 -16.03
C GLU A 85 -7.08 -4.79 -16.05
N SER A 86 -6.70 -5.70 -15.15
CA SER A 86 -7.25 -7.06 -15.12
C SER A 86 -8.59 -7.17 -14.38
N ARG A 87 -8.80 -6.38 -13.32
CA ARG A 87 -9.94 -6.52 -12.40
C ARG A 87 -10.76 -5.24 -12.23
N GLY A 88 -10.19 -4.08 -12.54
CA GLY A 88 -10.78 -2.79 -12.19
C GLY A 88 -10.50 -2.37 -10.75
N GLU A 89 -11.29 -1.42 -10.22
CA GLU A 89 -11.16 -0.97 -8.83
C GLU A 89 -11.54 -2.09 -7.84
N GLY A 90 -10.86 -2.16 -6.70
CA GLY A 90 -11.18 -3.19 -5.70
C GLY A 90 -10.11 -3.41 -4.64
N LEU A 91 -10.34 -4.39 -3.75
CA LEU A 91 -9.40 -4.80 -2.72
C LEU A 91 -8.16 -5.43 -3.37
N HIS A 92 -7.00 -4.83 -3.15
CA HIS A 92 -5.74 -5.23 -3.79
C HIS A 92 -4.89 -6.13 -2.88
N HIS A 93 -4.63 -5.68 -1.65
CA HIS A 93 -3.77 -6.41 -0.72
C HIS A 93 -4.16 -6.21 0.74
N THR A 94 -3.57 -7.06 1.56
CA THR A 94 -3.52 -6.91 3.01
C THR A 94 -2.07 -6.81 3.46
N LYS A 95 -1.77 -5.93 4.42
CA LYS A 95 -0.42 -5.79 5.00
C LYS A 95 -0.31 -6.52 6.32
N LEU A 96 0.73 -7.34 6.44
CA LEU A 96 1.14 -7.98 7.69
C LEU A 96 2.33 -7.25 8.30
N TYR A 97 2.23 -6.96 9.59
CA TYR A 97 3.31 -6.34 10.34
C TYR A 97 4.48 -7.31 10.56
N TYR A 98 5.71 -6.85 10.34
CA TYR A 98 6.94 -7.52 10.76
C TYR A 98 7.95 -6.49 11.25
N ALA A 99 8.54 -6.72 12.43
CA ALA A 99 9.58 -5.83 12.96
C ALA A 99 10.89 -5.91 12.15
N ASP A 100 11.22 -7.10 11.62
CA ASP A 100 12.36 -7.35 10.72
C ASP A 100 11.83 -7.80 9.35
N CYS A 101 11.54 -6.83 8.49
CA CYS A 101 11.04 -7.09 7.13
C CYS A 101 12.03 -7.90 6.30
N ALA A 102 13.34 -7.66 6.44
CA ALA A 102 14.35 -8.36 5.65
C ALA A 102 14.36 -9.86 5.95
N LYS A 103 14.27 -10.25 7.22
CA LYS A 103 14.13 -11.65 7.63
C LYS A 103 12.82 -12.25 7.11
N ALA A 104 11.70 -11.55 7.26
CA ALA A 104 10.39 -12.02 6.80
C ALA A 104 10.36 -12.25 5.28
N VAL A 105 10.88 -11.30 4.49
CA VAL A 105 11.03 -11.43 3.03
C VAL A 105 11.85 -12.66 2.67
N ALA A 106 13.00 -12.89 3.33
CA ALA A 106 13.82 -14.07 3.08
C ALA A 106 13.09 -15.38 3.43
N ASP A 107 12.29 -15.40 4.50
CA ASP A 107 11.45 -16.54 4.88
C ASP A 107 10.36 -16.84 3.84
N TYR A 108 9.64 -15.82 3.35
CA TYR A 108 8.60 -16.00 2.33
C TYR A 108 9.18 -16.38 0.96
N ALA A 109 10.33 -15.81 0.58
CA ALA A 109 11.02 -16.21 -0.64
C ALA A 109 11.41 -17.70 -0.64
N ARG A 110 11.92 -18.21 0.50
CA ARG A 110 12.21 -19.66 0.67
C ARG A 110 10.96 -20.55 0.55
N ARG A 111 9.77 -19.99 0.78
CA ARG A 111 8.48 -20.68 0.66
C ARG A 111 7.86 -20.55 -0.73
N GLY A 112 8.53 -19.90 -1.68
CA GLY A 112 8.05 -19.73 -3.05
C GLY A 112 7.27 -18.45 -3.30
N TYR A 113 7.26 -17.49 -2.36
CA TYR A 113 6.55 -16.22 -2.49
C TYR A 113 7.57 -15.06 -2.56
N PRO A 114 8.23 -14.84 -3.71
CA PRO A 114 9.17 -13.75 -3.89
C PRO A 114 8.48 -12.38 -3.87
N VAL A 115 9.27 -11.33 -3.69
CA VAL A 115 8.79 -9.94 -3.77
C VAL A 115 8.59 -9.53 -5.23
N ILE A 116 7.41 -9.01 -5.57
CA ILE A 116 7.05 -8.51 -6.91
C ILE A 116 7.08 -6.98 -7.02
N GLN A 117 6.96 -6.28 -5.89
CA GLN A 117 7.12 -4.82 -5.80
C GLN A 117 7.56 -4.44 -4.38
N SER A 118 8.40 -3.41 -4.25
CA SER A 118 8.84 -2.92 -2.93
C SER A 118 9.20 -1.46 -2.94
N GLY A 119 9.29 -0.86 -1.76
CA GLY A 119 9.81 0.48 -1.57
C GLY A 119 9.93 0.84 -0.09
N LYS A 120 10.65 1.93 0.17
CA LYS A 120 10.84 2.50 1.51
C LYS A 120 10.56 3.98 1.49
N PHE A 121 9.60 4.41 2.28
CA PHE A 121 9.22 5.81 2.40
C PHE A 121 9.37 6.25 3.85
N ASP A 122 10.24 7.23 4.10
CA ASP A 122 10.72 7.57 5.43
C ASP A 122 11.21 6.33 6.20
N ALA A 123 10.56 5.98 7.31
CA ALA A 123 10.85 4.78 8.10
C ALA A 123 9.96 3.58 7.75
N ASP A 124 8.92 3.75 6.92
CA ASP A 124 8.06 2.65 6.48
C ASP A 124 8.72 1.87 5.35
N GLU A 125 8.55 0.55 5.40
CA GLU A 125 8.97 -0.37 4.35
C GLU A 125 7.76 -1.19 3.89
N HIS A 126 7.68 -1.45 2.58
CA HIS A 126 6.64 -2.27 1.98
C HIS A 126 7.22 -3.28 0.97
N TYR A 127 6.73 -4.51 1.05
CA TYR A 127 7.16 -5.63 0.21
C TYR A 127 5.96 -6.48 -0.20
N TYR A 128 5.53 -6.36 -1.46
CA TYR A 128 4.43 -7.14 -2.03
C TYR A 128 4.91 -8.52 -2.47
N LEU A 129 4.27 -9.57 -2.00
CA LEU A 129 4.62 -10.96 -2.30
C LEU A 129 3.80 -11.52 -3.47
N ASP A 130 4.40 -12.38 -4.30
CA ASP A 130 3.72 -13.12 -5.38
C ASP A 130 2.79 -14.20 -4.83
N THR A 131 1.63 -13.78 -4.30
CA THR A 131 0.73 -14.63 -3.51
C THR A 131 -0.64 -14.80 -4.15
N GLU A 132 -0.96 -13.99 -5.16
CA GLU A 132 -2.31 -13.94 -5.74
C GLU A 132 -2.75 -15.30 -6.33
N LYS A 133 -1.83 -16.05 -6.95
CA LYS A 133 -2.14 -17.35 -7.54
C LYS A 133 -2.68 -18.37 -6.53
N ASP A 134 -2.12 -18.38 -5.32
CA ASP A 134 -2.42 -19.41 -4.32
C ASP A 134 -3.45 -18.92 -3.27
N PHE A 135 -3.49 -17.60 -3.00
CA PHE A 135 -4.36 -17.00 -1.98
C PHE A 135 -5.53 -16.18 -2.56
N GLY A 136 -5.49 -15.83 -3.85
CA GLY A 136 -6.49 -14.99 -4.50
C GLY A 136 -6.34 -13.49 -4.25
N TYR A 137 -5.35 -13.07 -3.48
CA TYR A 137 -5.00 -11.66 -3.20
C TYR A 137 -3.51 -11.53 -2.87
N ILE A 138 -3.01 -10.30 -2.88
CA ILE A 138 -1.60 -10.02 -2.57
C ILE A 138 -1.43 -9.82 -1.05
N ILE A 139 -0.40 -10.44 -0.50
CA ILE A 139 0.09 -10.16 0.85
C ILE A 139 1.26 -9.19 0.76
N GLU A 140 1.18 -8.09 1.51
CA GLU A 140 2.27 -7.14 1.72
C GLU A 140 2.90 -7.39 3.09
N LEU A 141 4.23 -7.29 3.18
CA LEU A 141 4.97 -7.23 4.44
C LEU A 141 5.43 -5.80 4.67
N GLY A 142 5.33 -5.32 5.92
CA GLY A 142 5.95 -4.06 6.29
C GLY A 142 6.07 -3.85 7.80
N ASN A 143 6.79 -2.80 8.17
CA ASN A 143 7.12 -2.49 9.57
C ASN A 143 6.19 -1.45 10.18
N GLY A 144 5.25 -0.87 9.41
CA GLY A 144 4.38 0.21 9.87
C GLY A 144 5.16 1.41 10.39
N GLY A 145 6.30 1.69 9.77
CA GLY A 145 7.21 2.75 10.16
C GLY A 145 6.54 4.12 10.13
N ARG A 146 7.05 5.04 10.94
CA ARG A 146 6.52 6.40 10.96
C ARG A 146 6.90 7.12 9.66
N ILE A 147 5.89 7.65 8.99
CA ILE A 147 6.04 8.56 7.85
C ILE A 147 5.79 10.00 8.31
N ARG A 148 6.29 10.96 7.54
CA ARG A 148 6.08 12.41 7.74
C ARG A 148 4.58 12.77 7.71
N GLU A 149 4.24 13.95 8.20
CA GLU A 149 2.87 14.44 8.06
C GLU A 149 2.57 14.81 6.61
N THR A 150 1.31 14.64 6.21
CA THR A 150 0.83 15.10 4.91
C THR A 150 0.36 16.55 4.96
N GLU A 151 0.56 17.27 3.86
CA GLU A 151 -0.01 18.58 3.58
C GLU A 151 -1.46 18.52 3.08
N TRP A 152 -1.91 17.34 2.62
CA TRP A 152 -3.25 17.13 2.08
C TRP A 152 -4.08 16.16 2.93
N ARG A 153 -5.20 16.66 3.43
CA ARG A 153 -6.19 15.89 4.20
C ARG A 153 -7.58 16.02 3.59
N TYR A 154 -8.38 14.97 3.76
CA TYR A 154 -9.79 14.96 3.39
C TYR A 154 -10.68 14.41 4.53
N PRO A 155 -11.72 15.14 4.97
CA PRO A 155 -11.99 16.54 4.63
C PRO A 155 -10.82 17.43 5.06
N SER A 156 -10.66 18.56 4.37
CA SER A 156 -9.66 19.56 4.76
C SER A 156 -9.93 20.03 6.19
N ALA A 157 -8.88 20.25 6.98
CA ALA A 157 -9.05 20.86 8.29
C ALA A 157 -9.72 22.23 8.11
N GLY A 158 -10.83 22.45 8.81
CA GLY A 158 -11.53 23.74 8.83
C GLY A 158 -10.78 24.81 9.60
#